data_AF-A0A1Q7W8E6-F1
#
_entry.id   AF-A0A1Q7W8E6-F1
#
_cell.length_a   1.000
_cell.length_b   1.000
_cell.length_c   1.000
_cell.angle_alpha   90.00
_cell.angle_beta   90.00
_cell.angle_gamma   90.00
#
_symmetry.space_group_name_H-M   'P 1'
#
loop_
_entity.id
_entity.type
_entity.pdbx_description
1 polymer ?
#
loop_
_entity_poly.entity_id
_entity_poly.type
_entity_poly.pdbx_seq_one_letter_code
_entity_poly.pdbx_strand_id
1 'polypeptide(L)'
;MRKTATTAHQDFERVGEALAPLGVTISLVFGKPAYKDANGHSFACLFEDGLSCRLIEGTTEYDQALGLPGAELFDPSGERHKRPMKDWVVVPHANADQWLTFARAAYHRPPR
;
A
#
# COMPACT_ATOMS: atom_id res chain seq x y z
N MET A 1 23.52 -6.25 -5.72
CA MET A 1 22.71 -7.48 -5.80
C MET A 1 21.24 -7.07 -5.80
N ARG A 2 20.51 -7.16 -6.91
CA ARG A 2 19.07 -6.81 -7.00
C ARG A 2 18.28 -8.09 -7.29
N LYS A 3 17.62 -8.63 -6.27
CA LYS A 3 16.70 -9.79 -6.33
C LYS A 3 15.46 -9.56 -5.43
N THR A 4 14.99 -8.33 -5.30
CA THR A 4 13.90 -7.97 -4.35
C THR A 4 12.50 -7.97 -4.98
N ALA A 5 12.39 -7.74 -6.29
CA ALA A 5 11.09 -7.63 -6.97
C ALA A 5 10.23 -8.91 -6.92
N THR A 6 10.85 -10.09 -6.89
CA THR A 6 10.11 -11.37 -6.82
C THR A 6 9.51 -11.61 -5.43
N THR A 7 10.20 -11.20 -4.35
CA THR A 7 9.72 -11.40 -2.97
C THR A 7 8.60 -10.42 -2.63
N ALA A 8 8.74 -9.14 -2.99
CA ALA A 8 7.70 -8.13 -2.74
C ALA A 8 6.37 -8.46 -3.45
N HIS A 9 6.43 -9.00 -4.67
CA HIS A 9 5.23 -9.44 -5.35
C HIS A 9 4.57 -10.64 -4.67
N GLN A 10 5.35 -11.61 -4.21
CA GLN A 10 4.84 -12.76 -3.46
C GLN A 10 4.18 -12.35 -2.14
N ASP A 11 4.79 -11.43 -1.39
CA ASP A 11 4.19 -10.92 -0.16
C ASP A 11 2.91 -10.11 -0.43
N PHE A 12 2.87 -9.37 -1.54
CA PHE A 12 1.64 -8.73 -2.00
C PHE A 12 0.54 -9.75 -2.36
N GLU A 13 0.87 -10.82 -3.07
CA GLU A 13 -0.11 -11.88 -3.38
C GLU A 13 -0.65 -12.52 -2.10
N ARG A 14 0.22 -12.84 -1.12
CA ARG A 14 -0.18 -13.39 0.20
C ARG A 14 -1.13 -12.47 0.96
N VAL A 15 -0.85 -11.16 0.98
CA VAL A 15 -1.76 -10.19 1.61
C VAL A 15 -3.09 -10.12 0.85
N GLY A 16 -3.06 -10.19 -0.49
CA GLY A 16 -4.27 -10.27 -1.31
C GLY A 16 -5.13 -11.50 -1.02
N GLU A 17 -4.51 -12.68 -0.91
CA GLU A 17 -5.18 -13.93 -0.51
C GLU A 17 -5.83 -13.82 0.87
N ALA A 18 -5.13 -13.22 1.84
CA ALA A 18 -5.66 -13.00 3.19
C ALA A 18 -6.83 -12.01 3.23
N LEU A 19 -6.92 -11.11 2.26
CA LEU A 19 -8.01 -10.12 2.13
C LEU A 19 -9.15 -10.60 1.23
N ALA A 20 -8.96 -11.64 0.42
CA ALA A 20 -9.97 -12.15 -0.51
C ALA A 20 -11.33 -12.46 0.15
N PRO A 21 -11.42 -13.00 1.39
CA PRO A 21 -12.70 -13.20 2.07
C PRO A 21 -13.50 -11.90 2.33
N LEU A 22 -12.86 -10.74 2.27
CA LEU A 22 -13.50 -9.42 2.40
C LEU A 22 -14.00 -8.87 1.06
N GLY A 23 -13.94 -9.67 -0.03
CA GLY A 23 -14.29 -9.24 -1.37
C GLY A 23 -13.24 -8.35 -2.04
N VAL A 24 -12.02 -8.31 -1.50
CA VAL A 24 -10.89 -7.57 -2.10
C VAL A 24 -10.44 -8.28 -3.37
N THR A 25 -10.19 -7.49 -4.41
CA THR A 25 -9.67 -7.98 -5.70
C THR A 25 -8.34 -7.30 -6.05
N ILE A 26 -7.51 -8.00 -6.82
CA ILE A 26 -6.29 -7.43 -7.40
C ILE A 26 -6.64 -6.79 -8.74
N SER A 27 -6.13 -5.59 -8.97
CA SER A 27 -6.31 -4.78 -10.17
C SER A 27 -5.03 -4.01 -10.50
N LEU A 28 -5.11 -3.06 -11.44
CA LEU A 28 -4.01 -2.14 -11.73
C LEU A 28 -4.41 -0.70 -11.44
N VAL A 29 -3.52 0.03 -10.78
CA VAL A 29 -3.58 1.49 -10.57
C VAL A 29 -2.26 2.08 -11.02
N PHE A 30 -2.30 3.02 -11.95
CA PHE A 30 -1.09 3.58 -12.60
C PHE A 30 -0.16 2.49 -13.19
N GLY A 31 -0.75 1.40 -13.71
CA GLY A 31 -0.01 0.26 -14.25
C GLY A 31 0.65 -0.65 -13.19
N LYS A 32 0.38 -0.42 -11.90
CA LYS A 32 0.95 -1.19 -10.78
C LYS A 32 -0.11 -2.06 -10.11
N PRO A 33 0.22 -3.27 -9.63
CA PRO A 33 -0.72 -4.12 -8.89
C PRO A 33 -1.32 -3.39 -7.69
N ALA A 34 -2.62 -3.49 -7.51
CA ALA A 34 -3.36 -2.77 -6.48
C ALA A 34 -4.54 -3.57 -5.93
N TYR A 35 -4.81 -3.42 -4.65
CA TYR A 35 -6.02 -3.94 -4.03
C TYR A 35 -7.18 -2.98 -4.25
N LYS A 36 -8.34 -3.53 -4.60
CA LYS A 36 -9.62 -2.82 -4.71
C LYS A 36 -10.66 -3.44 -3.80
N ASP A 37 -11.47 -2.58 -3.18
CA ASP A 37 -12.66 -2.99 -2.45
C ASP A 37 -13.78 -3.45 -3.41
N ALA A 38 -14.88 -3.96 -2.86
CA ALA A 38 -16.04 -4.40 -3.64
C ALA A 38 -16.74 -3.25 -4.41
N ASN A 39 -16.48 -2.00 -4.06
CA ASN A 39 -17.00 -0.81 -4.73
C ASN A 39 -16.06 -0.32 -5.85
N GLY A 40 -14.93 -0.99 -6.06
CA GLY A 40 -13.94 -0.65 -7.09
C GLY A 40 -12.93 0.42 -6.68
N HIS A 41 -12.91 0.84 -5.42
CA HIS A 41 -11.96 1.81 -4.90
C HIS A 41 -10.65 1.15 -4.51
N SER A 42 -9.54 1.70 -5.00
CA SER A 42 -8.22 1.26 -4.60
C SER A 42 -7.82 1.87 -3.27
N PHE A 43 -7.28 1.03 -2.40
CA PHE A 43 -6.86 1.41 -1.05
C PHE A 43 -5.40 1.04 -0.76
N ALA A 44 -4.78 0.21 -1.59
CA ALA A 44 -3.37 -0.08 -1.53
C ALA A 44 -2.81 -0.50 -2.90
N CYS A 45 -1.54 -0.21 -3.17
CA CYS A 45 -0.85 -0.63 -4.40
C CYS A 45 0.64 -0.88 -4.17
N LEU A 46 1.20 -1.82 -4.93
CA LEU A 46 2.65 -1.98 -4.99
C LEU A 46 3.26 -0.76 -5.66
N PHE A 47 4.25 -0.18 -5.01
CA PHE A 47 5.01 0.94 -5.54
C PHE A 47 6.49 0.72 -5.24
N GLU A 48 7.29 0.64 -6.30
CA GLU A 48 8.72 0.30 -6.20
C GLU A 48 8.90 -1.03 -5.47
N ASP A 49 9.53 -1.03 -4.30
CA ASP A 49 9.70 -2.16 -3.40
C ASP A 49 8.87 -2.04 -2.11
N GLY A 50 7.76 -1.28 -2.13
CA GLY A 50 6.87 -1.11 -0.97
C GLY A 50 5.39 -1.31 -1.31
N LEU A 51 4.59 -1.43 -0.26
CA LEU A 51 3.13 -1.38 -0.35
C LEU A 51 2.65 0.01 0.08
N SER A 52 2.13 0.77 -0.87
CA SER A 52 1.46 2.03 -0.59
C SER A 52 0.06 1.75 -0.06
N CYS A 53 -0.32 2.31 1.09
CA CYS A 53 -1.62 2.14 1.74
C CYS A 53 -2.28 3.49 2.02
N ARG A 54 -3.60 3.61 1.77
CA ARG A 54 -4.39 4.79 2.14
C ARG A 54 -4.76 4.76 3.62
N LEU A 55 -3.94 5.36 4.47
CA LEU A 55 -4.11 5.35 5.92
C LEU A 55 -4.79 6.61 6.48
N ILE A 56 -4.96 7.64 5.64
CA ILE A 56 -5.57 8.92 5.99
C ILE A 56 -4.72 9.72 7.00
N GLU A 57 -4.33 10.94 6.63
CA GLU A 57 -3.50 11.81 7.47
C GLU A 57 -4.13 12.03 8.86
N GLY A 58 -3.32 11.84 9.91
CA GLY A 58 -3.70 12.04 11.31
C GLY A 58 -4.38 10.86 12.00
N THR A 59 -4.47 9.69 11.37
CA THR A 59 -4.89 8.45 12.05
C THR A 59 -3.71 7.78 12.77
N THR A 60 -4.00 6.95 13.77
CA THR A 60 -2.96 6.18 14.47
C THR A 60 -2.21 5.26 13.53
N GLU A 61 -2.90 4.61 12.57
CA GLU A 61 -2.24 3.71 11.62
C GLU A 61 -1.32 4.48 10.65
N TYR A 62 -1.70 5.69 10.26
CA TYR A 62 -0.86 6.59 9.47
C TYR A 62 0.43 6.95 10.19
N ASP A 63 0.34 7.37 11.45
CA ASP A 63 1.52 7.73 12.25
C ASP A 63 2.41 6.51 12.51
N GLN A 64 1.80 5.34 12.77
CA GLN A 64 2.54 4.08 12.93
C GLN A 64 3.28 3.68 11.66
N ALA A 65 2.64 3.79 10.50
CA ALA A 65 3.26 3.45 9.23
C ALA A 65 4.43 4.39 8.91
N LEU A 66 4.26 5.71 9.08
CA LEU A 66 5.34 6.69 8.87
C LEU A 66 6.49 6.55 9.88
N GLY A 67 6.24 5.97 11.05
CA GLY A 67 7.28 5.66 12.03
C GLY A 67 8.18 4.49 11.65
N LEU A 68 7.84 3.70 10.62
CA LEU A 68 8.65 2.57 10.20
C LEU A 68 9.92 3.02 9.46
N PRO A 69 11.06 2.34 9.64
CA PRO A 69 12.28 2.64 8.89
C PRO A 69 12.05 2.60 7.38
N GLY A 70 12.35 3.73 6.72
CA GLY A 70 12.22 3.89 5.27
C GLY A 70 10.80 4.15 4.77
N ALA A 71 9.80 4.23 5.64
CA ALA A 71 8.46 4.62 5.22
C ALA A 71 8.39 6.10 4.86
N GLU A 72 7.58 6.42 3.86
CA GLU A 72 7.43 7.78 3.35
C GLU A 72 6.04 7.99 2.73
N LEU A 73 5.72 9.24 2.40
CA LEU A 73 4.50 9.53 1.66
C LEU A 73 4.58 9.01 0.24
N PHE A 74 3.49 8.42 -0.23
CA PHE A 74 3.38 7.93 -1.58
C PHE A 74 3.35 9.08 -2.60
N ASP A 75 4.31 9.07 -3.53
CA ASP A 75 4.37 10.03 -4.63
C ASP A 75 4.33 9.33 -6.01
N PRO A 76 3.15 9.14 -6.61
CA PRO A 76 3.05 8.55 -7.94
C PRO A 76 3.55 9.49 -9.06
N SER A 77 3.76 10.78 -8.78
CA SER A 77 4.22 11.76 -9.78
C SER A 77 5.73 11.72 -10.02
N GLY A 78 6.45 11.04 -9.14
CA GLY A 78 7.91 10.87 -9.19
C GLY A 78 8.68 12.18 -8.96
N GLU A 79 10.00 12.09 -9.10
CA GLU A 79 10.92 13.19 -8.76
C GLU A 79 10.71 14.48 -9.53
N ARG A 80 10.09 14.41 -10.72
CA ARG A 80 9.91 15.56 -11.61
C ARG A 80 8.89 16.57 -11.09
N HIS A 81 7.86 16.10 -10.36
CA HIS A 81 6.74 16.94 -9.95
C HIS A 81 6.53 16.99 -8.43
N LYS A 82 7.05 16.02 -7.67
CA LYS A 82 7.05 15.97 -6.20
C LYS A 82 5.71 16.36 -5.57
N ARG A 83 4.66 15.61 -5.90
CA ARG A 83 3.30 15.79 -5.37
C ARG A 83 2.87 14.54 -4.58
N PRO A 84 3.39 14.35 -3.36
CA PRO A 84 2.98 13.24 -2.52
C PRO A 84 1.49 13.32 -2.17
N MET A 85 0.84 12.16 -2.15
CA MET A 85 -0.53 12.00 -1.70
C MET A 85 -0.54 11.90 -0.17
N LYS A 86 -1.04 12.94 0.50
CA LYS A 86 -0.96 13.08 1.97
C LYS A 86 -1.64 11.95 2.76
N ASP A 87 -2.65 11.30 2.19
CA ASP A 87 -3.37 10.23 2.86
C ASP A 87 -2.72 8.83 2.66
N TRP A 88 -1.60 8.75 1.96
CA TRP A 88 -0.99 7.50 1.53
C TRP A 88 0.45 7.37 2.00
N VAL A 89 0.77 6.22 2.58
CA VAL A 89 2.10 5.89 3.09
C VAL A 89 2.63 4.66 2.37
N VAL A 90 3.86 4.71 1.89
CA VAL A 90 4.62 3.57 1.38
C VAL A 90 5.23 2.83 2.57
N VAL A 91 4.85 1.57 2.75
CA VAL A 91 5.47 0.66 3.73
C VAL A 91 6.52 -0.19 2.99
N PRO A 92 7.83 -0.01 3.24
CA PRO A 92 8.87 -0.73 2.51
C PRO A 92 8.76 -2.25 2.70
N HIS A 93 9.24 -3.03 1.73
CA HIS A 93 9.27 -4.51 1.82
C HIS A 93 10.07 -5.05 3.01
N ALA A 94 11.04 -4.28 3.53
CA ALA A 94 11.71 -4.61 4.79
C ALA A 94 10.75 -4.74 5.99
N ASN A 95 9.55 -4.16 5.91
CA ASN A 95 8.47 -4.24 6.89
C ASN A 95 7.24 -4.98 6.32
N ALA A 96 7.44 -5.95 5.43
CA ALA A 96 6.35 -6.70 4.78
C ALA A 96 5.45 -7.47 5.76
N ASP A 97 5.96 -7.80 6.95
CA ASP A 97 5.20 -8.37 8.06
C ASP A 97 4.05 -7.46 8.53
N GLN A 98 4.16 -6.15 8.32
CA GLN A 98 3.12 -5.17 8.67
C GLN A 98 2.12 -4.90 7.54
N TRP A 99 2.36 -5.40 6.32
CA TRP A 99 1.54 -5.06 5.16
C TRP A 99 0.08 -5.48 5.32
N LEU A 100 -0.20 -6.67 5.86
CA LEU A 100 -1.58 -7.10 6.09
C LEU A 100 -2.30 -6.18 7.09
N THR A 101 -1.61 -5.74 8.13
CA THR A 101 -2.16 -4.83 9.15
C THR A 101 -2.58 -3.51 8.52
N PHE A 102 -1.68 -2.86 7.78
CA PHE A 102 -1.98 -1.57 7.16
C PHE A 102 -2.95 -1.68 5.98
N ALA A 103 -2.90 -2.76 5.20
CA ALA A 103 -3.86 -2.99 4.13
C ALA A 103 -5.28 -3.20 4.68
N ARG A 104 -5.45 -3.90 5.82
CA ARG A 104 -6.74 -4.01 6.52
C ARG A 104 -7.21 -2.65 7.05
N ALA A 105 -6.32 -1.87 7.66
CA ALA A 105 -6.66 -0.52 8.11
C ALA A 105 -7.15 0.33 6.93
N ALA A 106 -6.41 0.33 5.82
CA ALA A 106 -6.79 1.06 4.60
C ALA A 106 -8.11 0.57 3.99
N TYR A 107 -8.38 -0.74 3.99
CA TYR A 107 -9.67 -1.31 3.54
C TYR A 107 -10.86 -0.77 4.34
N HIS A 108 -10.71 -0.60 5.66
CA HIS A 108 -11.75 -0.05 6.53
C HIS A 108 -11.91 1.47 6.45
N ARG A 109 -11.05 2.16 5.69
CA ARG A 109 -11.15 3.61 5.44
C ARG A 109 -11.75 3.85 4.05
N PRO A 110 -13.03 4.23 3.93
CA PRO A 110 -13.59 4.59 2.63
C PRO A 110 -12.87 5.83 2.04
N PRO A 111 -12.95 6.04 0.71
CA PRO A 111 -12.48 7.28 0.12
C PRO A 111 -13.22 8.48 0.73
N ARG A 112 -12.52 9.60 0.93
CA ARG A 112 -13.19 10.88 1.22
C ARG A 112 -13.89 11.41 -0.02
#